data_AF-A0A519Z9M7-F1
#
_entry.id   AF-A0A519Z9M7-F1
#
_cell.length_a   1.000
_cell.length_b   1.000
_cell.length_c   1.000
_cell.angle_alpha   90.00
_cell.angle_beta   90.00
_cell.angle_gamma   90.00
#
_symmetry.space_group_name_H-M   'P 1'
#
loop_
_entity.id
_entity.type
_entity.pdbx_description
1 polymer ?
#
loop_
_entity_poly.entity_id
_entity_poly.type
_entity_poly.pdbx_seq_one_letter_code
_entity_poly.pdbx_strand_id
1 'polypeptide(L)'
;LHAELEAAVGERDRFFAINEQFHMRLLELARNRWREQMVADLRKVMKLNRHNSLLKTGRIEESLAEHRAIVAALVKRDVALTVQRMREHFQNGLEAAA
;
A
#
# COMPACT_ATOMS: atom_id res chain seq x y z
N LEU A 1 -0.70 -1.30 -12.78
CA LEU A 1 -0.57 -0.95 -11.35
C LEU A 1 0.72 -1.43 -10.70
N HIS A 2 0.95 -2.72 -10.41
CA HIS A 2 2.21 -3.12 -9.72
C HIS A 2 3.48 -2.80 -10.52
N ALA A 3 3.49 -3.08 -11.84
CA ALA A 3 4.61 -2.71 -12.70
C ALA A 3 4.84 -1.18 -12.79
N GLU A 4 3.76 -0.40 -12.73
CA GLU A 4 3.85 1.08 -12.69
C GLU A 4 4.41 1.55 -11.33
N LEU A 5 4.09 0.87 -10.24
CA LEU A 5 4.63 1.15 -8.91
C LEU A 5 6.14 0.88 -8.88
N GLU A 6 6.59 -0.23 -9.49
CA GLU A 6 8.00 -0.55 -9.65
C GLU A 6 8.76 0.49 -10.47
N ALA A 7 8.15 1.01 -11.54
CA ALA A 7 8.75 2.04 -12.38
C ALA A 7 8.84 3.41 -11.68
N ALA A 8 8.01 3.66 -10.66
CA ALA A 8 7.90 4.96 -10.00
C ALA A 8 8.84 5.15 -8.79
N VAL A 9 9.78 4.23 -8.51
CA VAL A 9 10.67 4.30 -7.32
C VAL A 9 11.44 5.63 -7.25
N GLY A 10 11.87 6.18 -8.39
CA GLY A 10 12.55 7.48 -8.45
C GLY A 10 11.63 8.70 -8.44
N GLU A 11 10.31 8.50 -8.56
CA GLU A 11 9.30 9.55 -8.65
C GLU A 11 8.36 9.48 -7.44
N ARG A 12 8.78 10.09 -6.34
CA ARG A 12 8.13 9.96 -5.03
C ARG A 12 6.61 10.18 -5.06
N ASP A 13 6.13 11.31 -5.57
CA ASP A 13 4.70 11.62 -5.59
C ASP A 13 3.90 10.65 -6.46
N ARG A 14 4.49 10.22 -7.58
CA ARG A 14 3.90 9.24 -8.48
C ARG A 14 3.81 7.87 -7.83
N PHE A 15 4.85 7.44 -7.11
CA PHE A 15 4.83 6.20 -6.32
C PHE A 15 3.68 6.22 -5.33
N PHE A 16 3.43 7.34 -4.65
CA PHE A 16 2.33 7.43 -3.68
C PHE A 16 0.94 7.37 -4.29
N ALA A 17 0.75 8.00 -5.44
CA ALA A 17 -0.50 7.94 -6.17
C ALA A 17 -0.79 6.51 -6.62
N ILE A 18 0.21 5.81 -7.17
CA ILE A 18 0.05 4.42 -7.63
C ILE A 18 -0.12 3.46 -6.44
N ASN A 19 0.61 3.67 -5.35
CA ASN A 19 0.46 2.89 -4.12
C ASN A 19 -0.99 2.99 -3.59
N GLU A 20 -1.53 4.19 -3.55
CA GLU A 20 -2.93 4.40 -3.18
C GLU A 20 -3.90 3.67 -4.11
N GLN A 21 -3.71 3.81 -5.43
CA GLN A 21 -4.53 3.13 -6.42
C GLN A 21 -4.46 1.61 -6.28
N PHE A 22 -3.29 1.05 -5.95
CA PHE A 22 -3.14 -0.38 -5.68
C PHE A 22 -4.04 -0.85 -4.52
N HIS A 23 -4.04 -0.14 -3.39
CA HIS A 23 -4.90 -0.51 -2.26
C HIS A 23 -6.39 -0.37 -2.57
N MET A 24 -6.78 0.71 -3.25
CA MET A 24 -8.17 0.90 -3.67
C MET A 24 -8.62 -0.21 -4.61
N ARG A 25 -7.77 -0.61 -5.55
CA ARG A 25 -8.06 -1.70 -6.46
C ARG A 25 -8.29 -3.03 -5.75
N LEU A 26 -7.52 -3.34 -4.69
CA LEU A 26 -7.74 -4.55 -3.88
C LEU A 26 -9.09 -4.53 -3.17
N LEU A 27 -9.54 -3.38 -2.67
CA LEU A 27 -10.84 -3.25 -2.01
C LEU A 27 -12.00 -3.45 -2.99
N GLU A 28 -11.91 -2.81 -4.18
CA GLU A 28 -12.89 -2.98 -5.26
C GLU A 28 -13.04 -4.44 -5.70
N LEU A 29 -11.90 -5.15 -5.86
CA LEU A 29 -11.91 -6.56 -6.25
C LEU A 29 -12.61 -7.45 -5.22
N ALA A 30 -12.62 -7.03 -3.96
CA ALA A 30 -13.27 -7.74 -2.89
C ALA A 30 -14.78 -7.38 -2.75
N ARG A 31 -15.31 -6.53 -3.65
CA ARG A 31 -16.74 -6.26 -3.90
C ARG A 31 -17.56 -6.02 -2.63
N ASN A 32 -17.05 -5.15 -1.75
CA ASN A 32 -17.74 -4.75 -0.52
C ASN A 32 -17.79 -3.23 -0.43
N ARG A 33 -18.88 -2.67 -0.96
CA ARG A 33 -19.12 -1.23 -1.05
C ARG A 33 -19.04 -0.50 0.30
N TRP A 34 -19.50 -1.13 1.38
CA TRP A 34 -19.45 -0.52 2.71
C TRP A 34 -18.01 -0.39 3.21
N ARG A 35 -17.19 -1.43 3.02
CA ARG A 35 -15.77 -1.40 3.36
C ARG A 35 -15.00 -0.41 2.50
N GLU A 36 -15.27 -0.35 1.20
CA GLU A 36 -14.68 0.65 0.30
C GLU A 36 -14.96 2.08 0.79
N GLN A 37 -16.21 2.38 1.15
CA GLN A 37 -16.62 3.69 1.67
C GLN A 37 -15.90 4.03 2.99
N MET A 38 -15.91 3.11 3.96
CA MET A 38 -15.25 3.31 5.25
C MET A 38 -13.75 3.60 5.09
N VAL A 39 -13.07 2.84 4.22
CA VAL A 39 -11.64 3.05 3.98
C VAL A 39 -11.40 4.39 3.27
N ALA A 40 -12.21 4.74 2.28
CA ALA A 40 -12.10 6.03 1.59
C ALA A 40 -12.24 7.22 2.55
N ASP A 41 -13.17 7.15 3.50
CA ASP A 41 -13.38 8.21 4.49
C ASP A 41 -12.22 8.30 5.50
N LEU A 42 -11.71 7.17 5.99
CA LEU A 42 -10.51 7.14 6.85
C LEU A 42 -9.28 7.73 6.13
N ARG A 43 -9.09 7.42 4.85
CA ARG A 43 -7.96 7.94 4.06
C ARG A 43 -8.00 9.46 3.90
N LYS A 44 -9.19 10.07 3.78
CA LYS A 44 -9.33 11.55 3.74
C LYS A 44 -8.75 12.19 5.00
N VAL A 45 -9.00 11.58 6.17
CA VAL A 45 -8.49 12.06 7.46
C VAL A 45 -6.97 11.84 7.58
N MET A 46 -6.46 10.71 7.08
CA MET A 46 -5.03 10.36 7.16
C MET A 46 -4.13 11.08 6.15
N LYS A 47 -4.69 11.71 5.11
CA LYS A 47 -3.94 12.36 4.02
C LYS A 47 -2.95 13.44 4.51
N LEU A 48 -3.18 13.99 5.72
CA LEU A 48 -2.36 15.03 6.35
C LEU A 48 -1.05 14.52 6.99
N ASN A 49 -0.94 13.26 7.41
CA ASN A 49 0.25 12.74 8.12
C ASN A 49 1.20 11.92 7.24
N ARG A 50 0.80 11.59 6.00
CA ARG A 50 1.51 10.64 5.14
C ARG A 50 2.82 11.18 4.57
N HIS A 51 2.98 12.50 4.47
CA HIS A 51 4.17 13.13 3.89
C HIS A 51 5.42 12.99 4.80
N ASN A 52 5.22 12.85 6.12
CA ASN A 52 6.30 12.78 7.11
C ASN A 52 6.97 11.40 7.18
N SER A 53 6.20 10.33 6.98
CA SER A 53 6.67 8.94 7.04
C SER A 53 7.81 8.59 6.07
N LEU A 54 8.02 9.44 5.07
CA LEU A 54 8.78 9.17 3.86
C LEU A 54 10.00 10.06 3.71
N LEU A 55 10.29 10.89 4.70
CA LEU A 55 11.58 11.57 4.81
C LEU A 55 12.68 10.58 5.23
N LYS A 56 12.31 9.40 5.73
CA LYS A 56 13.24 8.34 6.06
C LYS A 56 13.80 7.72 4.78
N THR A 57 15.10 7.90 4.56
CA THR A 57 15.86 7.31 3.45
C THR A 57 15.62 5.79 3.37
N GLY A 58 15.34 5.26 2.18
CA GLY A 58 15.14 3.82 1.94
C GLY A 58 13.69 3.32 2.04
N ARG A 59 12.75 4.15 2.49
CA ARG A 59 11.36 3.71 2.72
C ARG A 59 10.61 3.32 1.45
N ILE A 60 10.92 3.94 0.30
CA ILE A 60 10.26 3.63 -0.97
C ILE A 60 10.64 2.21 -1.43
N GLU A 61 11.91 1.87 -1.30
CA GLU A 61 12.46 0.57 -1.67
C GLU A 61 11.90 -0.54 -0.77
N GLU A 62 11.84 -0.29 0.55
CA GLU A 62 11.19 -1.19 1.51
C GLU A 62 9.71 -1.39 1.18
N SER A 63 8.98 -0.30 0.93
CA SER A 63 7.56 -0.35 0.56
C SER A 63 7.38 -1.18 -0.70
N LEU A 64 8.25 -1.02 -1.70
CA LEU A 64 8.17 -1.79 -2.92
C LEU A 64 8.42 -3.28 -2.69
N ALA A 65 9.38 -3.64 -1.84
CA ALA A 65 9.63 -5.02 -1.46
C ALA A 65 8.40 -5.65 -0.77
N GLU A 66 7.73 -4.90 0.10
CA GLU A 66 6.47 -5.31 0.73
C GLU A 66 5.37 -5.56 -0.32
N HIS A 67 5.20 -4.65 -1.30
CA HIS A 67 4.22 -4.83 -2.39
C HIS A 67 4.51 -6.08 -3.24
N ARG A 68 5.79 -6.33 -3.57
CA ARG A 68 6.20 -7.54 -4.30
C ARG A 68 5.80 -8.80 -3.55
N ALA A 69 6.02 -8.83 -2.23
CA ALA A 69 5.63 -9.96 -1.40
C ALA A 69 4.10 -10.18 -1.36
N ILE A 70 3.33 -9.09 -1.26
CA ILE A 70 1.86 -9.14 -1.31
C ILE A 70 1.39 -9.69 -2.67
N VAL A 71 1.90 -9.17 -3.78
CA VAL A 71 1.49 -9.61 -5.13
C VAL A 71 1.88 -11.06 -5.37
N ALA A 72 3.06 -11.49 -4.93
CA ALA A 72 3.48 -12.89 -5.03
C ALA A 72 2.52 -13.83 -4.27
N ALA A 73 2.06 -13.45 -3.07
CA ALA A 73 1.09 -14.21 -2.30
C ALA A 73 -0.29 -14.25 -2.97
N LEU A 74 -0.76 -13.11 -3.51
CA LEU A 74 -2.02 -13.00 -4.25
C LEU A 74 -2.04 -13.88 -5.50
N VAL A 75 -0.96 -13.88 -6.29
CA VAL A 75 -0.85 -14.70 -7.51
C VAL A 75 -0.89 -16.19 -7.19
N LYS A 76 -0.26 -16.60 -6.08
CA LYS A 76 -0.33 -17.97 -5.55
C LYS A 76 -1.69 -18.34 -4.95
N ARG A 77 -2.61 -17.37 -4.81
CA ARG A 77 -3.90 -17.50 -4.12
C ARG A 77 -3.76 -17.98 -2.68
N ASP A 78 -2.65 -17.66 -2.03
CA ASP A 78 -2.40 -17.99 -0.63
C ASP A 78 -3.02 -16.90 0.25
N VAL A 79 -4.21 -17.19 0.76
CA VAL A 79 -4.99 -16.25 1.58
C VAL A 79 -4.26 -15.91 2.87
N ALA A 80 -3.72 -16.91 3.57
CA ALA A 80 -3.07 -16.72 4.86
C ALA A 80 -1.81 -15.85 4.70
N LEU A 81 -0.98 -16.16 3.71
CA LEU A 81 0.22 -15.37 3.43
C LEU A 81 -0.12 -13.97 2.95
N THR A 82 -1.15 -13.79 2.12
CA THR A 82 -1.58 -12.46 1.65
C THR A 82 -1.98 -11.57 2.83
N VAL A 83 -2.77 -12.11 3.77
CA VAL A 83 -3.19 -11.38 4.98
C VAL A 83 -1.98 -11.02 5.84
N GLN A 84 -1.06 -11.95 6.04
CA GLN A 84 0.17 -11.71 6.78
C GLN A 84 0.99 -10.57 6.15
N ARG A 85 1.28 -10.64 4.85
CA ARG A 85 2.08 -9.62 4.15
C ARG A 85 1.43 -8.24 4.16
N MET A 86 0.12 -8.17 4.04
CA MET A 86 -0.61 -6.90 4.13
C MET A 86 -0.54 -6.29 5.54
N ARG A 87 -0.59 -7.12 6.60
CA ARG A 87 -0.44 -6.64 7.98
C ARG A 87 0.96 -6.11 8.25
N GLU A 88 1.99 -6.86 7.85
CA GLU A 88 3.40 -6.45 7.95
C GLU A 88 3.61 -5.10 7.23
N HIS A 89 3.11 -4.96 6.00
CA HIS A 89 3.17 -3.72 5.24
C HIS A 89 2.56 -2.52 5.98
N PHE A 90 1.39 -2.68 6.59
CA PHE A 90 0.76 -1.60 7.36
C PHE A 90 1.51 -1.26 8.65
N GLN A 91 2.06 -2.27 9.35
CA GLN A 91 2.86 -2.06 10.54
C GLN A 91 4.13 -1.27 10.23
N ASN A 92 4.89 -1.69 9.21
CA ASN A 92 6.09 -0.98 8.75
C ASN A 92 5.76 0.46 8.30
N GLY A 93 4.63 0.63 7.61
CA GLY A 93 4.16 1.96 7.21
C GLY A 93 3.80 2.86 8.39
N LEU A 94 3.24 2.31 9.46
CA LEU A 94 2.92 3.04 10.68
C LEU A 94 4.19 3.39 11.48
N GLU A 95 5.10 2.44 11.65
CA GLU A 95 6.39 2.66 12.32
C GLU A 95 7.24 3.71 11.61
N ALA A 96 7.22 3.73 10.28
CA ALA A 96 7.91 4.75 9.50
C ALA A 96 7.28 6.15 9.66
N ALA A 97 6.00 6.22 10.05
CA ALA A 97 5.26 7.47 10.23
C ALA A 97 5.34 8.06 11.65
N ALA A 98 5.85 7.29 12.61
CA ALA A 98 6.10 7.70 13.99
C ALA A 98 7.44 8.45 14.12
#